data_AF-G5B141-F1
#
_entry.id   AF-G5B141-F1
#
_cell.length_a   1.000
_cell.length_b   1.000
_cell.length_c   1.000
_cell.angle_alpha   90.00
_cell.angle_beta   90.00
_cell.angle_gamma   90.00
#
_symmetry.space_group_name_H-M   'P 1'
#
loop_
_entity.id
_entity.type
_entity.pdbx_description
1 polymer ?
#
loop_
_entity_poly.entity_id
_entity_poly.type
_entity_poly.pdbx_seq_one_letter_code
_entity_poly.pdbx_strand_id
1 'polypeptide(L)'
;MSCTFLKLGPKMKGKGQRVGSLQCGTLENPLEKEQKLVILLRASEGIFCDHFNGIRIDPGTIGVYGKFQLHSAYPKKSWTHLGANIAPGNERIIVEDAVDWKPLDKIVLSSSSYEPHEAEVLTVKEVKGHHIRVHERLQHQHIGSPHVMEDGKRIHLAAEVGLLTRNIQIKPDTSCSGTLLVGSFTKSPREEFSGVLQFLNVEIQNFGSPLYSSIEFTNVSSGSWILSSTLHQSCGGGIHASASHGIILNENVVFGTAGHGIDLEGEAHSLTNNLVVLMTQSAWSTTWVAGIKVNQAKDILLHGNIVAGSERLGFHIQGQRCSSDVFWSDNVAHSNLHGLHLYKKSGPDNCTSVSGFLAFKNFDYGAMIQIENSVEIENITLVDNSVGLLAVVYVSSALQHSIKNVQIVLRNSVIVATSSSFDCILDRMEPHSANLTSTDRAPPNPKGGRVGILWPVFTSVQNQWPRDPWHKIRNGHSVSGIMKLQDVTFSSFVKSCYSDDLDICILPNPESTGMVHPIIAERTRMLKMRDKNKFYFPPLHPRFPSTQNEILTDSPLDL
;
A
#
# COMPACT_ATOMS: atom_id res chain seq x y z
N MET A 1 -3.87 -44.29 -0.77
CA MET A 1 -3.77 -43.05 0.04
C MET A 1 -2.58 -42.26 -0.50
N SER A 2 -2.79 -41.33 -1.43
CA SER A 2 -1.70 -40.68 -2.17
C SER A 2 -1.47 -39.26 -1.65
N CYS A 3 -0.37 -39.04 -0.93
CA CYS A 3 0.24 -37.73 -0.78
C CYS A 3 0.72 -37.34 -2.19
N THR A 4 -0.01 -36.47 -2.92
CA THR A 4 0.45 -35.98 -4.23
C THR A 4 1.42 -34.83 -3.97
N PHE A 5 2.66 -35.16 -3.64
CA PHE A 5 3.73 -34.18 -3.48
C PHE A 5 4.42 -33.92 -4.80
N LEU A 6 4.57 -32.64 -5.13
CA LEU A 6 5.66 -32.14 -5.96
C LEU A 6 6.76 -31.60 -5.04
N LYS A 7 7.43 -32.52 -4.32
CA LYS A 7 8.63 -32.18 -3.55
C LYS A 7 9.81 -32.12 -4.51
N LEU A 8 10.30 -30.93 -4.73
CA LEU A 8 11.46 -30.68 -5.59
C LEU A 8 12.72 -30.78 -4.74
N GLY A 9 12.94 -31.97 -4.21
CA GLY A 9 14.12 -32.36 -3.44
C GLY A 9 14.87 -33.50 -4.13
N PRO A 10 16.13 -33.77 -3.77
CA PRO A 10 16.95 -34.65 -4.56
C PRO A 10 16.56 -36.12 -4.56
N LYS A 11 16.62 -36.76 -5.75
CA LYS A 11 16.64 -38.23 -5.87
C LYS A 11 18.06 -38.74 -5.63
N MET A 12 18.30 -39.41 -4.50
CA MET A 12 19.55 -40.13 -4.26
C MET A 12 19.58 -41.44 -5.06
N LYS A 13 20.25 -41.43 -6.23
CA LYS A 13 20.89 -42.61 -6.82
C LYS A 13 22.24 -42.20 -7.41
N GLY A 14 23.31 -42.67 -6.76
CA GLY A 14 24.70 -42.52 -7.19
C GLY A 14 25.33 -41.17 -6.82
N LYS A 15 26.64 -41.18 -6.54
CA LYS A 15 27.56 -40.10 -6.10
C LYS A 15 27.38 -38.72 -6.80
N GLY A 16 26.26 -38.04 -6.58
CA GLY A 16 25.98 -36.68 -7.03
C GLY A 16 24.66 -36.15 -6.45
N GLN A 17 24.69 -34.98 -5.83
CA GLN A 17 23.53 -34.30 -5.24
C GLN A 17 22.64 -33.74 -6.36
N ARG A 18 21.49 -34.37 -6.65
CA ARG A 18 20.56 -33.93 -7.71
C ARG A 18 19.37 -33.20 -7.13
N VAL A 19 19.40 -31.88 -6.91
CA VAL A 19 18.22 -31.13 -6.41
C VAL A 19 17.00 -31.35 -7.32
N GLY A 20 15.81 -31.55 -6.75
CA GLY A 20 14.59 -31.80 -7.53
C GLY A 20 14.13 -30.55 -8.27
N SER A 21 13.53 -30.71 -9.45
CA SER A 21 12.93 -29.63 -10.24
C SER A 21 11.57 -29.99 -10.81
N LEU A 22 10.63 -29.04 -10.79
CA LEU A 22 9.37 -29.07 -11.51
C LEU A 22 9.45 -27.95 -12.51
N GLN A 23 9.27 -28.29 -13.77
CA GLN A 23 9.36 -27.35 -14.84
C GLN A 23 8.20 -27.56 -15.81
N CYS A 24 7.50 -26.48 -16.14
CA CYS A 24 6.60 -26.41 -17.28
C CYS A 24 6.99 -25.18 -18.10
N GLY A 25 7.43 -25.40 -19.34
CA GLY A 25 7.97 -24.35 -20.19
C GLY A 25 9.29 -23.76 -19.68
N THR A 26 9.92 -22.95 -20.53
CA THR A 26 11.06 -22.08 -20.19
C THR A 26 10.74 -20.64 -20.57
N LEU A 27 11.63 -19.69 -20.24
CA LEU A 27 11.48 -18.31 -20.72
C LEU A 27 11.53 -18.23 -22.25
N GLU A 28 12.39 -19.04 -22.89
CA GLU A 28 12.55 -19.09 -24.34
C GLU A 28 11.42 -19.88 -25.02
N ASN A 29 10.94 -20.95 -24.38
CA ASN A 29 9.89 -21.82 -24.88
C ASN A 29 8.80 -22.01 -23.82
N PRO A 30 7.99 -20.98 -23.54
CA PRO A 30 6.91 -21.08 -22.56
C PRO A 30 5.76 -21.95 -23.08
N LEU A 31 4.88 -22.39 -22.17
CA LEU A 31 3.63 -23.07 -22.54
C LEU A 31 2.83 -22.20 -23.52
N GLU A 32 2.40 -22.79 -24.64
CA GLU A 32 1.76 -22.05 -25.74
C GLU A 32 0.43 -21.43 -25.31
N LYS A 33 -0.04 -20.42 -26.05
CA LYS A 33 -1.25 -19.66 -25.71
C LYS A 33 -2.52 -20.51 -25.71
N GLU A 34 -2.55 -21.58 -26.48
CA GLU A 34 -3.69 -22.48 -26.64
C GLU A 34 -3.69 -23.60 -25.58
N GLN A 35 -2.55 -23.83 -24.93
CA GLN A 35 -2.36 -24.88 -23.95
C GLN A 35 -2.73 -24.40 -22.54
N LYS A 36 -3.31 -25.29 -21.74
CA LYS A 36 -3.68 -25.01 -20.35
C LYS A 36 -3.14 -26.10 -19.43
N LEU A 37 -2.67 -25.70 -18.26
CA LEU A 37 -2.22 -26.60 -17.20
C LEU A 37 -2.92 -26.23 -15.89
N VAL A 38 -3.54 -27.20 -15.23
CA VAL A 38 -4.12 -27.01 -13.90
C VAL A 38 -3.41 -27.93 -12.91
N ILE A 39 -2.77 -27.33 -11.93
CA ILE A 39 -2.17 -28.01 -10.78
C ILE A 39 -3.19 -27.96 -9.64
N LEU A 40 -3.82 -29.11 -9.37
CA LEU A 40 -4.79 -29.26 -8.29
C LEU A 40 -4.10 -29.84 -7.06
N LEU A 41 -4.02 -29.07 -5.98
CA LEU A 41 -3.45 -29.50 -4.72
C LEU A 41 -4.51 -30.16 -3.86
N ARG A 42 -4.31 -31.44 -3.52
CA ARG A 42 -5.22 -32.18 -2.63
C ARG A 42 -4.58 -32.45 -1.29
N ALA A 43 -5.12 -31.84 -0.24
CA ALA A 43 -4.68 -32.11 1.13
C ALA A 43 -5.47 -33.28 1.71
N SER A 44 -4.80 -34.22 2.38
CA SER A 44 -5.47 -35.25 3.18
C SER A 44 -5.12 -34.99 4.64
N GLU A 45 -6.15 -34.79 5.48
CA GLU A 45 -5.97 -34.56 6.91
C GLU A 45 -5.20 -35.71 7.58
N GLY A 46 -4.32 -35.36 8.53
CA GLY A 46 -3.56 -36.34 9.33
C GLY A 46 -2.38 -37.02 8.63
N ILE A 47 -2.10 -36.71 7.35
CA ILE A 47 -0.92 -37.22 6.64
C ILE A 47 0.19 -36.16 6.65
N PHE A 48 1.11 -36.27 7.62
CA PHE A 48 2.35 -35.51 7.65
C PHE A 48 3.40 -36.21 6.77
N CYS A 49 3.93 -35.51 5.76
CA CYS A 49 4.87 -36.08 4.80
C CYS A 49 6.33 -35.75 5.22
N ASP A 50 6.73 -36.28 6.39
CA ASP A 50 8.02 -36.05 7.07
C ASP A 50 9.18 -36.91 6.52
N HIS A 51 9.30 -37.01 5.19
CA HIS A 51 10.35 -37.86 4.58
C HIS A 51 11.78 -37.28 4.66
N PHE A 52 11.96 -36.03 5.15
CA PHE A 52 13.27 -35.44 5.41
C PHE A 52 13.38 -35.02 6.87
N ASN A 53 14.32 -35.60 7.63
CA ASN A 53 14.63 -35.15 8.99
C ASN A 53 14.94 -33.65 9.01
N GLY A 54 14.18 -32.90 9.81
CA GLY A 54 14.37 -31.46 10.03
C GLY A 54 13.48 -30.53 9.21
N ILE A 55 12.67 -31.05 8.26
CA ILE A 55 11.70 -30.25 7.49
C ILE A 55 10.29 -30.76 7.79
N ARG A 56 9.50 -29.97 8.52
CA ARG A 56 8.08 -30.21 8.76
C ARG A 56 7.27 -29.32 7.81
N ILE A 57 6.43 -29.95 6.98
CA ILE A 57 5.55 -29.25 6.03
C ILE A 57 4.13 -29.66 6.36
N ASP A 58 3.26 -28.68 6.56
CA ASP A 58 1.87 -28.95 6.89
C ASP A 58 1.10 -29.54 5.69
N PRO A 59 0.07 -30.39 5.95
CA PRO A 59 -0.81 -30.88 4.90
C PRO A 59 -1.35 -29.73 4.03
N GLY A 60 -1.34 -29.91 2.70
CA GLY A 60 -1.76 -28.85 1.78
C GLY A 60 -0.70 -27.79 1.50
N THR A 61 0.55 -27.98 1.93
CA THR A 61 1.66 -27.08 1.56
C THR A 61 2.55 -27.65 0.46
N ILE A 62 2.81 -26.88 -0.59
CA ILE A 62 3.84 -27.16 -1.60
C ILE A 62 5.16 -26.61 -1.09
N GLY A 63 6.00 -27.49 -0.52
CA GLY A 63 7.35 -27.12 -0.08
C GLY A 63 8.38 -27.14 -1.21
N VAL A 64 8.95 -25.98 -1.51
CA VAL A 64 9.97 -25.75 -2.54
C VAL A 64 11.34 -25.58 -1.87
N TYR A 65 12.15 -26.64 -1.92
CA TYR A 65 13.56 -26.68 -1.48
C TYR A 65 14.51 -27.04 -2.64
N GLY A 66 14.03 -26.79 -3.86
CA GLY A 66 14.72 -26.96 -5.13
C GLY A 66 14.13 -25.99 -6.16
N LYS A 67 13.99 -26.36 -7.44
CA LYS A 67 13.53 -25.41 -8.46
C LYS A 67 12.08 -25.64 -8.87
N PHE A 68 11.18 -24.70 -8.60
CA PHE A 68 9.82 -24.71 -9.10
C PHE A 68 9.64 -23.62 -10.16
N GLN A 69 9.55 -24.03 -11.43
CA GLN A 69 9.58 -23.12 -12.58
C GLN A 69 8.37 -23.37 -13.48
N LEU A 70 7.58 -22.32 -13.74
CA LEU A 70 6.38 -22.40 -14.57
C LEU A 70 6.34 -21.19 -15.48
N HIS A 71 6.24 -21.41 -16.79
CA HIS A 71 6.26 -20.34 -17.79
C HIS A 71 5.14 -20.53 -18.80
N SER A 72 4.30 -19.52 -18.97
CA SER A 72 3.25 -19.45 -19.97
C SER A 72 3.43 -18.23 -20.89
N ALA A 73 3.07 -18.39 -22.17
CA ALA A 73 3.10 -17.31 -23.16
C ALA A 73 1.91 -16.34 -23.06
N TYR A 74 0.93 -16.63 -22.19
CA TYR A 74 -0.31 -15.89 -22.05
C TYR A 74 -0.53 -15.40 -20.61
N PRO A 75 -0.81 -14.10 -20.39
CA PRO A 75 -1.01 -13.01 -21.36
C PRO A 75 0.28 -12.32 -21.83
N LYS A 76 0.16 -11.41 -22.81
CA LYS A 76 1.22 -10.43 -23.13
C LYS A 76 1.20 -9.23 -22.20
N LYS A 77 0.01 -8.78 -21.78
CA LYS A 77 -0.17 -7.63 -20.88
C LYS A 77 -1.02 -8.06 -19.69
N SER A 78 -0.46 -7.94 -18.49
CA SER A 78 -1.06 -8.42 -17.25
C SER A 78 -2.20 -7.50 -16.77
N TRP A 79 -2.02 -6.19 -16.94
CA TRP A 79 -2.98 -5.15 -16.57
C TRP A 79 -2.72 -3.85 -17.35
N THR A 80 -3.66 -2.89 -17.31
CA THR A 80 -3.60 -1.57 -17.96
C THR A 80 -4.53 -0.60 -17.23
N HIS A 81 -4.51 0.69 -17.57
CA HIS A 81 -5.45 1.67 -17.02
C HIS A 81 -6.72 1.78 -17.87
N LEU A 82 -7.78 2.24 -17.24
CA LEU A 82 -9.00 2.66 -17.89
C LEU A 82 -8.73 3.94 -18.71
N GLY A 83 -9.06 3.94 -20.00
CA GLY A 83 -8.80 5.06 -20.90
C GLY A 83 -9.90 6.13 -20.92
N ALA A 84 -11.06 5.87 -20.31
CA ALA A 84 -12.17 6.81 -20.24
C ALA A 84 -13.08 6.51 -19.03
N ASN A 85 -13.71 7.53 -18.46
CA ASN A 85 -14.68 7.32 -17.38
C ASN A 85 -15.81 6.40 -17.83
N ILE A 86 -16.27 5.53 -16.94
CA ILE A 86 -17.37 4.60 -17.18
C ILE A 86 -18.40 4.71 -16.06
N ALA A 87 -19.67 4.83 -16.44
CA ALA A 87 -20.79 4.91 -15.50
C ALA A 87 -21.34 3.51 -15.17
N PRO A 88 -22.02 3.32 -14.03
CA PRO A 88 -22.71 2.06 -13.74
C PRO A 88 -23.74 1.71 -14.81
N GLY A 89 -24.02 0.42 -14.96
CA GLY A 89 -24.93 -0.14 -15.96
C GLY A 89 -24.31 -0.40 -17.34
N ASN A 90 -23.12 0.14 -17.61
CA ASN A 90 -22.37 -0.10 -18.84
C ASN A 90 -21.75 -1.50 -18.87
N GLU A 91 -21.40 -1.96 -20.08
CA GLU A 91 -20.78 -3.27 -20.34
C GLU A 91 -19.57 -3.17 -21.30
N ARG A 92 -19.14 -1.95 -21.63
CA ARG A 92 -18.04 -1.67 -22.55
C ARG A 92 -17.00 -0.79 -21.87
N ILE A 93 -15.82 -1.35 -21.71
CA ILE A 93 -14.66 -0.73 -21.08
C ILE A 93 -13.69 -0.30 -22.18
N ILE A 94 -13.14 0.90 -22.05
CA ILE A 94 -12.07 1.41 -22.91
C ILE A 94 -10.80 1.43 -22.08
N VAL A 95 -9.75 0.77 -22.54
CA VAL A 95 -8.45 0.70 -21.86
C VAL A 95 -7.39 1.49 -22.61
N GLU A 96 -6.38 1.99 -21.90
CA GLU A 96 -5.29 2.76 -22.51
C GLU A 96 -4.45 1.92 -23.47
N ASP A 97 -4.17 0.67 -23.11
CA ASP A 97 -3.36 -0.24 -23.93
C ASP A 97 -4.19 -1.32 -24.60
N ALA A 98 -3.80 -1.70 -25.82
CA ALA A 98 -4.39 -2.87 -26.47
C ALA A 98 -3.98 -4.15 -25.72
N VAL A 99 -4.94 -5.04 -25.51
CA VAL A 99 -4.73 -6.29 -24.75
C VAL A 99 -5.02 -7.53 -25.61
N ASP A 100 -4.41 -8.66 -25.26
CA ASP A 100 -4.63 -9.95 -25.94
C ASP A 100 -5.59 -10.88 -25.19
N TRP A 101 -6.43 -10.31 -24.32
CA TRP A 101 -7.33 -11.07 -23.45
C TRP A 101 -8.44 -11.79 -24.21
N LYS A 102 -8.87 -12.96 -23.71
CA LYS A 102 -9.77 -13.87 -24.44
C LYS A 102 -11.18 -13.85 -23.85
N PRO A 103 -12.21 -14.15 -24.67
CA PRO A 103 -13.55 -14.40 -24.15
C PRO A 103 -13.53 -15.44 -23.01
N LEU A 104 -14.37 -15.23 -22.00
CA LEU A 104 -14.49 -15.97 -20.75
C LEU A 104 -13.38 -15.76 -19.72
N ASP A 105 -12.32 -15.01 -20.04
CA ASP A 105 -11.35 -14.64 -19.02
C ASP A 105 -11.96 -13.74 -17.96
N LYS A 106 -11.44 -13.85 -16.74
CA LYS A 106 -11.81 -12.98 -15.61
C LYS A 106 -10.84 -11.81 -15.52
N ILE A 107 -11.38 -10.62 -15.37
CA ILE A 107 -10.65 -9.39 -15.12
C ILE A 107 -11.14 -8.78 -13.80
N VAL A 108 -10.28 -8.01 -13.13
CA VAL A 108 -10.65 -7.11 -12.05
C VAL A 108 -10.57 -5.67 -12.56
N LEU A 109 -11.61 -4.88 -12.29
CA LEU A 109 -11.61 -3.43 -12.41
C LEU A 109 -11.47 -2.86 -10.99
N SER A 110 -10.40 -2.11 -10.72
CA SER A 110 -10.13 -1.58 -9.39
C SER A 110 -11.11 -0.46 -9.02
N SER A 111 -11.25 -0.18 -7.71
CA SER A 111 -12.04 0.97 -7.25
C SER A 111 -11.38 2.29 -7.65
N SER A 112 -12.17 3.34 -7.84
CA SER A 112 -11.68 4.73 -8.00
C SER A 112 -12.42 5.72 -7.11
N SER A 113 -13.02 5.23 -6.02
CA SER A 113 -13.68 6.00 -4.97
C SER A 113 -12.92 5.87 -3.64
N TYR A 114 -13.51 6.28 -2.53
CA TYR A 114 -12.97 6.03 -1.19
C TYR A 114 -13.25 4.61 -0.67
N GLU A 115 -14.08 3.83 -1.36
CA GLU A 115 -14.48 2.47 -0.96
C GLU A 115 -13.67 1.42 -1.74
N PRO A 116 -12.73 0.70 -1.08
CA PRO A 116 -12.01 -0.41 -1.71
C PRO A 116 -12.91 -1.49 -2.32
N HIS A 117 -14.07 -1.77 -1.70
CA HIS A 117 -14.97 -2.86 -2.11
C HIS A 117 -15.80 -2.55 -3.37
N GLU A 118 -15.67 -1.37 -3.96
CA GLU A 118 -16.25 -1.07 -5.29
C GLU A 118 -15.43 -1.68 -6.45
N ALA A 119 -14.35 -2.43 -6.16
CA ALA A 119 -13.66 -3.23 -7.17
C ALA A 119 -14.56 -4.35 -7.72
N GLU A 120 -14.57 -4.54 -9.04
CA GLU A 120 -15.49 -5.46 -9.72
C GLU A 120 -14.74 -6.56 -10.46
N VAL A 121 -15.18 -7.82 -10.27
CA VAL A 121 -14.71 -8.96 -11.08
C VAL A 121 -15.66 -9.16 -12.25
N LEU A 122 -15.13 -9.03 -13.47
CA LEU A 122 -15.91 -9.05 -14.70
C LEU A 122 -15.44 -10.19 -15.61
N THR A 123 -16.33 -10.67 -16.47
CA THR A 123 -16.05 -11.71 -17.46
C THR A 123 -15.95 -11.09 -18.84
N VAL A 124 -14.82 -11.28 -19.50
CA VAL A 124 -14.59 -10.80 -20.87
C VAL A 124 -15.55 -11.51 -21.82
N LYS A 125 -16.30 -10.74 -22.60
CA LYS A 125 -17.16 -11.23 -23.68
C LYS A 125 -16.44 -11.13 -25.03
N GLU A 126 -15.77 -10.01 -25.27
CA GLU A 126 -15.04 -9.74 -26.52
C GLU A 126 -13.98 -8.66 -26.29
N VAL A 127 -12.83 -8.78 -26.97
CA VAL A 127 -11.79 -7.75 -27.02
C VAL A 127 -11.57 -7.33 -28.47
N LYS A 128 -11.55 -6.01 -28.72
CA LYS A 128 -11.24 -5.39 -30.02
C LYS A 128 -10.31 -4.20 -29.79
N GLY A 129 -9.01 -4.42 -29.91
CA GLY A 129 -8.00 -3.39 -29.65
C GLY A 129 -8.08 -2.89 -28.21
N HIS A 130 -8.49 -1.63 -28.04
CA HIS A 130 -8.65 -0.96 -26.75
C HIS A 130 -10.04 -1.13 -26.12
N HIS A 131 -10.96 -1.82 -26.81
CA HIS A 131 -12.33 -2.01 -26.35
C HIS A 131 -12.52 -3.42 -25.80
N ILE A 132 -12.95 -3.50 -24.55
CA ILE A 132 -13.31 -4.75 -23.87
C ILE A 132 -14.81 -4.70 -23.60
N ARG A 133 -15.56 -5.69 -24.11
CA ARG A 133 -16.95 -5.91 -23.74
C ARG A 133 -17.00 -6.97 -22.66
N VAL A 134 -17.78 -6.76 -21.61
CA VAL A 134 -17.98 -7.70 -20.50
C VAL A 134 -19.39 -8.28 -20.52
N HIS A 135 -19.63 -9.35 -19.76
CA HIS A 135 -20.95 -9.97 -19.62
C HIS A 135 -21.82 -9.25 -18.58
N GLU A 136 -21.21 -8.81 -17.50
CA GLU A 136 -21.83 -8.12 -16.39
C GLU A 136 -22.09 -6.65 -16.76
N ARG A 137 -23.06 -6.05 -16.09
CA ARG A 137 -23.22 -4.59 -16.08
C ARG A 137 -22.49 -4.07 -14.86
N LEU A 138 -21.65 -3.05 -15.05
CA LEU A 138 -20.90 -2.45 -13.94
C LEU A 138 -21.85 -1.91 -12.88
N GLN A 139 -21.52 -2.12 -11.61
CA GLN A 139 -22.29 -1.66 -10.46
C GLN A 139 -21.86 -0.27 -10.02
N HIS A 140 -20.60 0.08 -10.26
CA HIS A 140 -20.01 1.33 -9.80
C HIS A 140 -19.53 2.17 -10.98
N GLN A 141 -19.33 3.46 -10.72
CA GLN A 141 -18.62 4.32 -11.68
C GLN A 141 -17.12 4.15 -11.51
N HIS A 142 -16.37 4.30 -12.61
CA HIS A 142 -14.91 4.28 -12.55
C HIS A 142 -14.29 5.42 -13.34
N ILE A 143 -13.26 6.05 -12.77
CA ILE A 143 -12.52 7.15 -13.37
C ILE A 143 -11.51 6.57 -14.37
N GLY A 144 -11.45 7.14 -15.57
CA GLY A 144 -10.41 6.83 -16.57
C GLY A 144 -9.75 8.10 -17.16
N SER A 145 -10.30 9.27 -16.87
CA SER A 145 -9.80 10.54 -17.40
C SER A 145 -8.84 11.19 -16.41
N PRO A 146 -7.74 11.81 -16.89
CA PRO A 146 -6.82 12.52 -16.00
C PRO A 146 -7.39 13.85 -15.52
N HIS A 147 -6.94 14.29 -14.36
CA HIS A 147 -7.15 15.65 -13.89
C HIS A 147 -6.18 16.61 -14.59
N VAL A 148 -6.70 17.74 -15.10
CA VAL A 148 -5.91 18.79 -15.72
C VAL A 148 -5.85 19.99 -14.78
N MET A 149 -4.64 20.31 -14.31
CA MET A 149 -4.37 21.45 -13.43
C MET A 149 -4.48 22.78 -14.19
N GLU A 150 -4.55 23.90 -13.47
CA GLU A 150 -4.72 25.22 -14.09
C GLU A 150 -3.50 25.68 -14.91
N ASP A 151 -2.33 25.07 -14.69
CA ASP A 151 -1.09 25.28 -15.45
C ASP A 151 -0.92 24.30 -16.63
N GLY A 152 -1.90 23.43 -16.86
CA GLY A 152 -1.91 22.44 -17.94
C GLY A 152 -1.26 21.11 -17.60
N LYS A 153 -0.68 20.94 -16.40
CA LYS A 153 -0.15 19.63 -15.96
C LYS A 153 -1.28 18.62 -15.84
N ARG A 154 -1.07 17.40 -16.35
CA ARG A 154 -2.03 16.28 -16.27
C ARG A 154 -1.62 15.34 -15.15
N ILE A 155 -2.56 15.00 -14.27
CA ILE A 155 -2.40 14.01 -13.21
C ILE A 155 -3.30 12.81 -13.56
N HIS A 156 -2.70 11.63 -13.67
CA HIS A 156 -3.42 10.40 -14.02
C HIS A 156 -4.11 9.83 -12.78
N LEU A 157 -5.45 9.76 -12.79
CA LEU A 157 -6.28 9.30 -11.66
C LEU A 157 -7.19 8.13 -12.09
N ALA A 158 -6.78 7.38 -13.11
CA ALA A 158 -7.60 6.32 -13.69
C ALA A 158 -7.58 5.05 -12.84
N ALA A 159 -8.70 4.33 -12.81
CA ALA A 159 -8.78 2.97 -12.33
C ALA A 159 -7.99 2.02 -13.25
N GLU A 160 -7.63 0.87 -12.71
CA GLU A 160 -6.88 -0.16 -13.39
C GLU A 160 -7.77 -1.35 -13.76
N VAL A 161 -7.41 -2.01 -14.86
CA VAL A 161 -8.02 -3.25 -15.32
C VAL A 161 -6.94 -4.33 -15.36
N GLY A 162 -7.05 -5.34 -14.50
CA GLY A 162 -6.11 -6.44 -14.39
C GLY A 162 -6.71 -7.78 -14.84
N LEU A 163 -5.99 -8.54 -15.66
CA LEU A 163 -6.41 -9.90 -16.01
C LEU A 163 -6.13 -10.84 -14.83
N LEU A 164 -7.11 -11.60 -14.36
CA LEU A 164 -6.95 -12.61 -13.32
C LEU A 164 -6.62 -14.00 -13.89
N THR A 165 -7.21 -14.34 -15.04
CA THR A 165 -7.04 -15.67 -15.65
C THR A 165 -5.66 -15.87 -16.26
N ARG A 166 -5.03 -17.03 -16.02
CA ARG A 166 -3.80 -17.47 -16.72
C ARG A 166 -3.96 -18.89 -17.28
N ASN A 167 -3.07 -19.28 -18.19
CA ASN A 167 -3.08 -20.63 -18.77
C ASN A 167 -2.57 -21.70 -17.80
N ILE A 168 -1.67 -21.33 -16.89
CA ILE A 168 -1.21 -22.21 -15.80
C ILE A 168 -1.93 -21.78 -14.53
N GLN A 169 -2.79 -22.64 -13.98
CA GLN A 169 -3.53 -22.38 -12.74
C GLN A 169 -3.07 -23.34 -11.64
N ILE A 170 -2.81 -22.82 -10.46
CA ILE A 170 -2.57 -23.57 -9.23
C ILE A 170 -3.71 -23.27 -8.27
N LYS A 171 -4.43 -24.31 -7.84
CA LYS A 171 -5.54 -24.18 -6.88
C LYS A 171 -5.62 -25.38 -5.95
N PRO A 172 -6.08 -25.21 -4.71
CA PRO A 172 -6.38 -26.34 -3.85
C PRO A 172 -7.73 -26.97 -4.25
N ASP A 173 -7.95 -28.21 -3.82
CA ASP A 173 -9.26 -28.86 -3.91
C ASP A 173 -10.26 -28.29 -2.89
N THR A 174 -9.75 -27.88 -1.73
CA THR A 174 -10.50 -27.19 -0.69
C THR A 174 -10.00 -25.76 -0.58
N SER A 175 -10.89 -24.77 -0.66
CA SER A 175 -10.49 -23.36 -0.53
C SER A 175 -9.72 -23.13 0.77
N CYS A 176 -8.70 -22.29 0.73
CA CYS A 176 -7.89 -21.92 1.89
C CYS A 176 -7.06 -23.06 2.53
N SER A 177 -6.93 -24.21 1.85
CA SER A 177 -6.12 -25.34 2.35
C SER A 177 -4.73 -25.42 1.70
N GLY A 178 -4.40 -24.49 0.81
CA GLY A 178 -3.18 -24.51 0.01
C GLY A 178 -2.20 -23.41 0.41
N THR A 179 -0.93 -23.75 0.63
CA THR A 179 0.16 -22.77 0.79
C THR A 179 1.35 -23.16 -0.08
N LEU A 180 2.05 -22.19 -0.66
CA LEU A 180 3.34 -22.42 -1.31
C LEU A 180 4.45 -21.91 -0.40
N LEU A 181 5.31 -22.80 0.09
CA LEU A 181 6.42 -22.46 0.97
C LEU A 181 7.74 -22.65 0.22
N VAL A 182 8.46 -21.56 -0.04
CA VAL A 182 9.82 -21.56 -0.59
C VAL A 182 10.78 -21.34 0.56
N GLY A 183 11.70 -22.28 0.76
CA GLY A 183 12.60 -22.22 1.90
C GLY A 183 13.98 -22.74 1.61
N SER A 184 14.91 -22.38 2.48
CA SER A 184 16.24 -22.98 2.54
C SER A 184 16.39 -23.86 3.78
N PHE A 185 17.11 -24.96 3.63
CA PHE A 185 17.41 -25.90 4.71
C PHE A 185 18.83 -26.45 4.59
N THR A 186 19.56 -26.40 5.69
CA THR A 186 20.91 -26.96 5.78
C THR A 186 20.87 -28.25 6.61
N LYS A 187 21.17 -29.38 5.96
CA LYS A 187 21.19 -30.69 6.63
C LYS A 187 22.52 -30.98 7.31
N SER A 188 23.60 -30.54 6.68
CA SER A 188 24.98 -30.62 7.18
C SER A 188 25.79 -29.47 6.58
N PRO A 189 26.98 -29.14 7.10
CA PRO A 189 27.80 -28.03 6.58
C PRO A 189 28.15 -28.12 5.08
N ARG A 190 27.96 -29.29 4.45
CA ARG A 190 28.21 -29.52 3.02
C ARG A 190 26.93 -29.77 2.20
N GLU A 191 25.76 -29.81 2.85
CA GLU A 191 24.47 -30.09 2.22
C GLU A 191 23.46 -28.98 2.55
N GLU A 192 23.44 -27.95 1.70
CA GLU A 192 22.46 -26.87 1.69
C GLU A 192 21.44 -27.08 0.56
N PHE A 193 20.17 -26.89 0.88
CA PHE A 193 19.07 -26.91 -0.07
C PHE A 193 18.42 -25.54 -0.05
N SER A 194 18.34 -24.87 -1.20
CA SER A 194 17.68 -23.57 -1.32
C SER A 194 16.60 -23.65 -2.40
N GLY A 195 15.39 -23.26 -2.01
CA GLY A 195 14.24 -23.17 -2.87
C GLY A 195 14.33 -21.97 -3.81
N VAL A 196 13.98 -22.19 -5.09
CA VAL A 196 13.88 -21.16 -6.11
C VAL A 196 12.53 -21.30 -6.80
N LEU A 197 11.74 -20.23 -6.77
CA LEU A 197 10.45 -20.15 -7.45
C LEU A 197 10.53 -19.15 -8.61
N GLN A 198 10.14 -19.58 -9.80
CA GLN A 198 10.21 -18.76 -11.01
C GLN A 198 8.93 -18.92 -11.82
N PHE A 199 8.02 -17.97 -11.65
CA PHE A 199 6.71 -17.99 -12.28
C PHE A 199 6.58 -16.86 -13.29
N LEU A 200 6.23 -17.23 -14.52
CA LEU A 200 5.80 -16.32 -15.56
C LEU A 200 4.38 -16.70 -15.98
N ASN A 201 3.45 -15.75 -15.85
CA ASN A 201 2.07 -15.93 -16.26
C ASN A 201 1.38 -17.13 -15.57
N VAL A 202 1.51 -17.22 -14.25
CA VAL A 202 0.88 -18.25 -13.42
C VAL A 202 -0.26 -17.64 -12.61
N GLU A 203 -1.39 -18.34 -12.53
CA GLU A 203 -2.52 -17.97 -11.67
C GLU A 203 -2.53 -18.84 -10.42
N ILE A 204 -2.60 -18.21 -9.26
CA ILE A 204 -2.73 -18.85 -7.96
C ILE A 204 -4.03 -18.36 -7.34
N GLN A 205 -4.93 -19.29 -7.02
CA GLN A 205 -6.28 -18.96 -6.56
C GLN A 205 -6.62 -19.72 -5.27
N ASN A 206 -7.28 -19.03 -4.32
CA ASN A 206 -7.82 -19.63 -3.08
C ASN A 206 -6.75 -20.26 -2.16
N PHE A 207 -5.52 -19.77 -2.25
CA PHE A 207 -4.41 -20.15 -1.35
C PHE A 207 -4.41 -19.31 -0.07
N GLY A 208 -3.55 -19.69 0.87
CA GLY A 208 -3.39 -19.04 2.17
C GLY A 208 -4.42 -19.50 3.19
N SER A 209 -4.22 -19.08 4.43
CA SER A 209 -5.10 -19.32 5.56
C SER A 209 -5.00 -18.13 6.52
N PRO A 210 -5.82 -18.05 7.58
CA PRO A 210 -5.71 -16.96 8.56
C PRO A 210 -4.31 -16.80 9.19
N LEU A 211 -3.48 -17.85 9.15
CA LEU A 211 -2.13 -17.87 9.72
C LEU A 211 -1.02 -17.72 8.68
N TYR A 212 -1.29 -18.04 7.41
CA TYR A 212 -0.28 -18.13 6.36
C TYR A 212 -0.71 -17.39 5.10
N SER A 213 0.24 -16.72 4.47
CA SER A 213 0.06 -16.14 3.14
C SER A 213 -0.04 -17.23 2.09
N SER A 214 -0.48 -16.86 0.89
CA SER A 214 -0.58 -17.80 -0.23
C SER A 214 0.78 -18.29 -0.69
N ILE A 215 1.77 -17.39 -0.69
CA ILE A 215 3.17 -17.69 -0.96
C ILE A 215 4.01 -17.19 0.21
N GLU A 216 4.85 -18.07 0.74
CA GLU A 216 5.74 -17.83 1.87
C GLU A 216 7.19 -18.07 1.43
N PHE A 217 8.04 -17.04 1.48
CA PHE A 217 9.48 -17.15 1.31
C PHE A 217 10.16 -17.06 2.68
N THR A 218 10.96 -18.07 3.04
CA THR A 218 11.65 -18.10 4.34
C THR A 218 13.12 -18.43 4.17
N ASN A 219 14.00 -17.50 4.54
CA ASN A 219 15.46 -17.65 4.41
C ASN A 219 15.90 -17.96 2.97
N VAL A 220 15.26 -17.33 1.98
CA VAL A 220 15.53 -17.58 0.56
C VAL A 220 16.57 -16.59 0.03
N SER A 221 17.54 -17.10 -0.74
CA SER A 221 18.54 -16.29 -1.43
C SER A 221 18.03 -15.80 -2.80
N SER A 222 18.83 -14.97 -3.48
CA SER A 222 18.47 -14.42 -4.78
C SER A 222 18.16 -15.49 -5.83
N GLY A 223 17.21 -15.20 -6.72
CA GLY A 223 16.90 -16.04 -7.88
C GLY A 223 15.43 -16.42 -8.02
N SER A 224 14.63 -16.15 -6.98
CA SER A 224 13.17 -16.29 -7.04
C SER A 224 12.53 -15.05 -7.64
N TRP A 225 11.57 -15.27 -8.54
CA TRP A 225 10.82 -14.20 -9.19
C TRP A 225 9.41 -14.64 -9.58
N ILE A 226 8.51 -13.66 -9.60
CA ILE A 226 7.13 -13.81 -10.02
C ILE A 226 6.84 -12.67 -11.00
N LEU A 227 6.51 -13.02 -12.24
CA LEU A 227 6.37 -12.08 -13.35
C LEU A 227 5.01 -12.26 -14.02
N SER A 228 4.29 -11.16 -14.27
CA SER A 228 2.99 -11.15 -14.98
C SER A 228 1.97 -12.18 -14.46
N SER A 229 2.10 -12.59 -13.20
CA SER A 229 1.32 -13.65 -12.58
C SER A 229 0.18 -13.06 -11.76
N THR A 230 -0.81 -13.88 -11.44
CA THR A 230 -1.94 -13.48 -10.61
C THR A 230 -2.00 -14.29 -9.34
N LEU A 231 -2.32 -13.60 -8.26
CA LEU A 231 -2.63 -14.19 -6.98
C LEU A 231 -3.96 -13.60 -6.51
N HIS A 232 -5.00 -14.42 -6.39
CA HIS A 232 -6.31 -13.88 -6.06
C HIS A 232 -7.18 -14.76 -5.18
N GLN A 233 -8.11 -14.09 -4.48
CA GLN A 233 -9.03 -14.71 -3.52
C GLN A 233 -8.28 -15.44 -2.39
N SER A 234 -7.22 -14.83 -1.87
CA SER A 234 -6.40 -15.41 -0.82
C SER A 234 -7.09 -15.34 0.55
N CYS A 235 -7.05 -16.43 1.30
CA CYS A 235 -7.68 -16.52 2.62
C CYS A 235 -6.79 -16.04 3.77
N GLY A 236 -5.62 -15.50 3.44
CA GLY A 236 -4.66 -14.86 4.32
C GLY A 236 -3.94 -13.75 3.57
N GLY A 237 -2.66 -13.55 3.86
CA GLY A 237 -1.81 -12.68 3.05
C GLY A 237 -1.59 -13.20 1.62
N GLY A 238 -1.12 -12.33 0.74
CA GLY A 238 -0.80 -12.69 -0.63
C GLY A 238 0.59 -13.33 -0.75
N ILE A 239 1.62 -12.49 -0.82
CA ILE A 239 3.02 -12.89 -0.89
C ILE A 239 3.73 -12.37 0.36
N HIS A 240 4.28 -13.28 1.15
CA HIS A 240 5.11 -12.93 2.30
C HIS A 240 6.55 -13.41 2.10
N ALA A 241 7.51 -12.61 2.54
CA ALA A 241 8.90 -13.00 2.61
C ALA A 241 9.50 -12.58 3.96
N SER A 242 10.15 -13.52 4.64
CA SER A 242 10.91 -13.25 5.84
C SER A 242 12.36 -13.68 5.68
N ALA A 243 13.28 -12.85 6.18
CA ALA A 243 14.73 -13.02 6.14
C ALA A 243 15.25 -13.47 4.75
N SER A 244 14.67 -12.91 3.68
CA SER A 244 14.96 -13.31 2.31
C SER A 244 15.69 -12.19 1.56
N HIS A 245 16.32 -12.53 0.43
CA HIS A 245 17.13 -11.60 -0.34
C HIS A 245 16.85 -11.72 -1.84
N GLY A 246 16.73 -10.59 -2.55
CA GLY A 246 16.74 -10.60 -4.02
C GLY A 246 15.49 -11.17 -4.70
N ILE A 247 14.33 -11.16 -4.03
CA ILE A 247 13.03 -11.51 -4.65
C ILE A 247 12.61 -10.40 -5.63
N ILE A 248 12.21 -10.80 -6.85
CA ILE A 248 11.73 -9.90 -7.90
C ILE A 248 10.24 -10.15 -8.17
N LEU A 249 9.43 -9.11 -8.02
CA LEU A 249 8.00 -9.11 -8.33
C LEU A 249 7.75 -8.07 -9.43
N ASN A 250 7.37 -8.50 -10.63
CA ASN A 250 7.12 -7.59 -11.74
C ASN A 250 5.77 -7.86 -12.42
N GLU A 251 4.98 -6.81 -12.68
CA GLU A 251 3.72 -6.89 -13.46
C GLU A 251 2.68 -7.87 -12.90
N ASN A 252 2.74 -8.20 -11.61
CA ASN A 252 1.79 -9.13 -11.00
C ASN A 252 0.48 -8.43 -10.63
N VAL A 253 -0.60 -9.20 -10.59
CA VAL A 253 -1.89 -8.75 -10.06
C VAL A 253 -2.20 -9.53 -8.78
N VAL A 254 -2.29 -8.83 -7.65
CA VAL A 254 -2.68 -9.39 -6.35
C VAL A 254 -4.06 -8.85 -6.00
N PHE A 255 -5.08 -9.72 -5.91
CA PHE A 255 -6.46 -9.29 -5.74
C PHE A 255 -7.20 -10.04 -4.61
N GLY A 256 -7.83 -9.31 -3.69
CA GLY A 256 -8.75 -9.89 -2.73
C GLY A 256 -8.04 -10.80 -1.72
N THR A 257 -7.27 -10.22 -0.81
CA THR A 257 -6.54 -10.95 0.25
C THR A 257 -7.09 -10.62 1.64
N ALA A 258 -7.24 -11.62 2.51
CA ALA A 258 -7.59 -11.45 3.92
C ALA A 258 -6.35 -11.21 4.80
N GLY A 259 -5.57 -10.19 4.44
CA GLY A 259 -4.26 -9.90 5.00
C GLY A 259 -3.44 -9.03 4.06
N HIS A 260 -2.15 -8.83 4.36
CA HIS A 260 -1.28 -8.01 3.52
C HIS A 260 -1.20 -8.57 2.09
N GLY A 261 -1.21 -7.72 1.08
CA GLY A 261 -1.07 -8.16 -0.32
C GLY A 261 0.33 -8.67 -0.61
N ILE A 262 1.31 -7.80 -0.42
CA ILE A 262 2.73 -8.10 -0.52
C ILE A 262 3.40 -7.61 0.77
N ASP A 263 3.99 -8.53 1.55
CA ASP A 263 4.69 -8.23 2.80
C ASP A 263 6.12 -8.79 2.76
N LEU A 264 7.10 -7.92 2.54
CA LEU A 264 8.50 -8.35 2.41
C LEU A 264 9.37 -7.80 3.54
N GLU A 265 10.15 -8.71 4.12
CA GLU A 265 11.24 -8.43 5.05
C GLU A 265 12.55 -8.99 4.47
N GLY A 266 13.66 -8.35 4.83
CA GLY A 266 14.97 -8.71 4.28
C GLY A 266 15.53 -7.59 3.41
N GLU A 267 16.25 -7.93 2.34
CA GLU A 267 17.09 -6.95 1.64
C GLU A 267 17.09 -7.16 0.11
N ALA A 268 17.30 -6.06 -0.64
CA ALA A 268 17.49 -6.04 -2.09
C ALA A 268 16.32 -6.62 -2.90
N HIS A 269 15.08 -6.36 -2.49
CA HIS A 269 13.89 -6.74 -3.26
C HIS A 269 13.58 -5.75 -4.38
N SER A 270 12.96 -6.23 -5.45
CA SER A 270 12.49 -5.39 -6.56
C SER A 270 11.01 -5.58 -6.78
N LEU A 271 10.23 -4.51 -6.64
CA LEU A 271 8.80 -4.48 -6.93
C LEU A 271 8.60 -3.45 -8.04
N THR A 272 8.24 -3.93 -9.22
CA THR A 272 8.01 -3.09 -10.39
C THR A 272 6.64 -3.36 -11.01
N ASN A 273 5.86 -2.32 -11.26
CA ASN A 273 4.59 -2.42 -12.00
C ASN A 273 3.60 -3.46 -11.44
N ASN A 274 3.60 -3.75 -10.14
CA ASN A 274 2.62 -4.66 -9.55
C ASN A 274 1.32 -3.92 -9.25
N LEU A 275 0.19 -4.56 -9.54
CA LEU A 275 -1.15 -4.07 -9.24
C LEU A 275 -1.72 -4.85 -8.04
N VAL A 276 -2.01 -4.16 -6.94
CA VAL A 276 -2.59 -4.72 -5.72
C VAL A 276 -3.97 -4.12 -5.50
N VAL A 277 -5.01 -4.96 -5.46
CA VAL A 277 -6.42 -4.53 -5.45
C VAL A 277 -7.17 -5.22 -4.32
N LEU A 278 -7.87 -4.44 -3.51
CA LEU A 278 -8.76 -4.89 -2.43
C LEU A 278 -8.08 -5.80 -1.40
N MET A 279 -7.41 -5.20 -0.41
CA MET A 279 -6.92 -5.91 0.78
C MET A 279 -7.90 -5.74 1.95
N THR A 280 -8.26 -6.83 2.63
CA THR A 280 -9.18 -6.79 3.77
C THR A 280 -8.46 -7.06 5.08
N GLN A 281 -8.92 -6.41 6.14
CA GLN A 281 -8.37 -6.56 7.48
C GLN A 281 -8.70 -7.95 8.01
N SER A 282 -7.67 -8.74 8.33
CA SER A 282 -7.87 -10.00 9.04
C SER A 282 -8.48 -9.76 10.42
N ALA A 283 -9.54 -10.51 10.74
CA ALA A 283 -10.22 -10.46 12.04
C ALA A 283 -9.29 -10.83 13.21
N TRP A 284 -8.17 -11.50 12.94
CA TRP A 284 -7.22 -12.00 13.93
C TRP A 284 -6.01 -11.08 14.12
N SER A 285 -5.85 -10.07 13.27
CA SER A 285 -4.70 -9.16 13.31
C SER A 285 -5.09 -7.81 13.88
N THR A 286 -4.35 -7.35 14.89
CA THR A 286 -4.40 -5.98 15.40
C THR A 286 -3.55 -5.02 14.57
N THR A 287 -2.59 -5.55 13.80
CA THR A 287 -1.79 -4.78 12.85
C THR A 287 -2.66 -4.42 11.66
N TRP A 288 -2.66 -3.14 11.29
CA TRP A 288 -3.38 -2.66 10.11
C TRP A 288 -2.85 -3.31 8.83
N VAL A 289 -3.77 -3.85 8.03
CA VAL A 289 -3.47 -4.46 6.73
C VAL A 289 -2.87 -3.42 5.77
N ALA A 290 -2.08 -3.88 4.80
CA ALA A 290 -1.47 -3.03 3.79
C ALA A 290 -1.48 -3.73 2.43
N GLY A 291 -1.63 -2.97 1.34
CA GLY A 291 -1.39 -3.50 0.00
C GLY A 291 0.05 -3.93 -0.17
N ILE A 292 0.98 -3.00 0.05
CA ILE A 292 2.42 -3.28 0.01
C ILE A 292 3.04 -2.87 1.34
N LYS A 293 3.56 -3.84 2.09
CA LYS A 293 4.26 -3.68 3.37
C LYS A 293 5.72 -4.07 3.19
N VAL A 294 6.59 -3.07 3.29
CA VAL A 294 8.04 -3.21 3.10
C VAL A 294 8.80 -2.37 4.13
N ASN A 295 8.16 -2.06 5.25
CA ASN A 295 8.72 -1.31 6.37
C ASN A 295 9.78 -2.10 7.18
N GLN A 296 10.05 -3.34 6.79
CA GLN A 296 11.13 -4.17 7.34
C GLN A 296 12.14 -4.60 6.26
N ALA A 297 11.99 -4.12 5.03
CA ALA A 297 12.91 -4.39 3.93
C ALA A 297 13.89 -3.23 3.73
N LYS A 298 15.13 -3.55 3.37
CA LYS A 298 16.15 -2.57 2.97
C LYS A 298 16.52 -2.71 1.49
N ASP A 299 17.07 -1.63 0.94
CA ASP A 299 17.56 -1.57 -0.45
C ASP A 299 16.50 -2.03 -1.46
N ILE A 300 15.25 -1.65 -1.20
CA ILE A 300 14.11 -2.01 -2.04
C ILE A 300 13.96 -1.06 -3.22
N LEU A 301 13.74 -1.61 -4.40
CA LEU A 301 13.28 -0.85 -5.58
C LEU A 301 11.75 -0.86 -5.63
N LEU A 302 11.14 0.33 -5.55
CA LEU A 302 9.71 0.53 -5.75
C LEU A 302 9.50 1.43 -6.98
N HIS A 303 8.99 0.87 -8.06
CA HIS A 303 8.72 1.61 -9.28
C HIS A 303 7.40 1.19 -9.91
N GLY A 304 6.51 2.14 -10.23
CA GLY A 304 5.30 1.86 -10.99
C GLY A 304 4.25 0.98 -10.29
N ASN A 305 4.39 0.70 -8.99
CA ASN A 305 3.44 -0.17 -8.29
C ASN A 305 2.18 0.59 -7.92
N ILE A 306 1.04 -0.08 -8.01
CA ILE A 306 -0.28 0.49 -7.72
C ILE A 306 -0.95 -0.30 -6.60
N VAL A 307 -1.40 0.41 -5.57
CA VAL A 307 -2.31 -0.13 -4.55
C VAL A 307 -3.66 0.58 -4.70
N ALA A 308 -4.59 -0.12 -5.30
CA ALA A 308 -5.92 0.34 -5.67
C ALA A 308 -6.98 -0.34 -4.80
N GLY A 309 -7.04 0.06 -3.53
CA GLY A 309 -7.98 -0.50 -2.56
C GLY A 309 -7.33 -1.30 -1.44
N SER A 310 -7.40 -0.78 -0.23
CA SER A 310 -7.06 -1.50 1.01
C SER A 310 -7.94 -0.96 2.12
N GLU A 311 -8.50 -1.85 2.93
CA GLU A 311 -9.34 -1.44 4.07
C GLU A 311 -8.59 -0.61 5.11
N ARG A 312 -7.24 -0.58 5.05
CA ARG A 312 -6.37 0.26 5.89
C ARG A 312 -5.32 0.98 5.05
N LEU A 313 -4.13 0.41 4.89
CA LEU A 313 -2.97 1.09 4.34
C LEU A 313 -2.76 0.74 2.85
N GLY A 314 -2.39 1.72 2.03
CA GLY A 314 -1.88 1.49 0.68
C GLY A 314 -0.45 0.93 0.76
N PHE A 315 0.49 1.81 1.07
CA PHE A 315 1.90 1.46 1.30
C PHE A 315 2.28 1.65 2.77
N HIS A 316 2.90 0.64 3.37
CA HIS A 316 3.56 0.74 4.67
C HIS A 316 5.07 0.54 4.48
N ILE A 317 5.84 1.63 4.60
CA ILE A 317 7.26 1.65 4.24
C ILE A 317 8.12 2.29 5.33
N GLN A 318 9.44 2.08 5.25
CA GLN A 318 10.41 2.69 6.17
C GLN A 318 10.98 4.02 5.62
N GLY A 319 10.87 4.27 4.32
CA GLY A 319 11.62 5.33 3.62
C GLY A 319 13.06 4.92 3.30
N GLN A 320 13.77 5.77 2.57
CA GLN A 320 15.15 5.59 2.13
C GLN A 320 16.10 6.50 2.90
N ARG A 321 17.41 6.29 2.75
CA ARG A 321 18.41 7.27 3.20
C ARG A 321 18.31 8.53 2.33
N CYS A 322 18.45 9.72 2.92
CA CYS A 322 18.47 10.97 2.17
C CYS A 322 19.66 11.08 1.20
N SER A 323 20.74 10.34 1.44
CA SER A 323 21.90 10.22 0.56
C SER A 323 21.79 9.09 -0.47
N SER A 324 20.63 8.43 -0.61
CA SER A 324 20.48 7.31 -1.53
C SER A 324 20.45 7.77 -2.99
N ASP A 325 21.16 7.04 -3.85
CA ASP A 325 21.13 7.24 -5.30
C ASP A 325 19.95 6.52 -5.99
N VAL A 326 19.22 5.67 -5.26
CA VAL A 326 18.07 4.93 -5.78
C VAL A 326 16.81 5.71 -5.47
N PHE A 327 16.11 6.19 -6.50
CA PHE A 327 14.86 6.94 -6.33
C PHE A 327 13.66 6.05 -6.63
N TRP A 328 12.70 6.04 -5.71
CA TRP A 328 11.38 5.50 -6.00
C TRP A 328 10.62 6.44 -6.93
N SER A 329 9.84 5.89 -7.86
CA SER A 329 9.04 6.69 -8.79
C SER A 329 7.76 5.98 -9.20
N ASP A 330 6.77 6.77 -9.62
CA ASP A 330 5.57 6.31 -10.31
C ASP A 330 4.71 5.32 -9.50
N ASN A 331 4.86 5.29 -8.18
CA ASN A 331 4.02 4.44 -7.32
C ASN A 331 2.70 5.17 -7.01
N VAL A 332 1.59 4.45 -7.00
CA VAL A 332 0.24 5.01 -6.85
C VAL A 332 -0.52 4.33 -5.71
N ALA A 333 -1.16 5.11 -4.84
CA ALA A 333 -2.04 4.59 -3.78
C ALA A 333 -3.37 5.33 -3.74
N HIS A 334 -4.47 4.59 -3.94
CA HIS A 334 -5.81 5.15 -3.80
C HIS A 334 -6.82 4.17 -3.24
N SER A 335 -7.97 4.72 -2.85
CA SER A 335 -9.08 3.94 -2.29
C SER A 335 -8.65 3.21 -1.00
N ASN A 336 -7.80 3.84 -0.19
CA ASN A 336 -7.34 3.33 1.11
C ASN A 336 -7.77 4.28 2.24
N LEU A 337 -7.57 3.89 3.50
CA LEU A 337 -7.62 4.88 4.59
C LEU A 337 -6.39 5.80 4.51
N HIS A 338 -5.20 5.20 4.45
CA HIS A 338 -3.94 5.91 4.29
C HIS A 338 -3.30 5.51 2.96
N GLY A 339 -2.92 6.47 2.12
CA GLY A 339 -2.17 6.18 0.89
C GLY A 339 -0.76 5.70 1.22
N LEU A 340 0.02 6.59 1.85
CA LEU A 340 1.40 6.34 2.28
C LEU A 340 1.51 6.38 3.81
N HIS A 341 2.11 5.36 4.41
CA HIS A 341 2.23 5.22 5.87
C HIS A 341 3.66 4.90 6.30
N LEU A 342 4.28 5.82 7.03
CA LEU A 342 5.59 5.65 7.66
C LEU A 342 5.42 5.84 9.17
N TYR A 343 5.77 4.82 9.96
CA TYR A 343 5.53 4.85 11.41
C TYR A 343 6.65 4.17 12.21
N LYS A 344 7.14 4.88 13.25
CA LYS A 344 8.01 4.36 14.33
C LYS A 344 9.36 3.78 13.90
N LYS A 345 9.82 3.99 12.67
CA LYS A 345 11.17 3.59 12.22
C LYS A 345 11.84 4.74 11.48
N SER A 346 13.12 4.94 11.77
CA SER A 346 13.99 5.87 11.06
C SER A 346 14.81 5.16 9.99
N GLY A 347 15.16 5.90 8.93
CA GLY A 347 16.27 5.53 8.08
C GLY A 347 17.59 5.47 8.89
N PRO A 348 18.59 4.68 8.44
CA PRO A 348 19.84 4.46 9.19
C PRO A 348 20.63 5.72 9.57
N ASP A 349 20.42 6.83 8.86
CA ASP A 349 21.32 7.99 8.87
C ASP A 349 20.73 9.24 9.55
N ASN A 350 19.76 9.10 10.46
CA ASN A 350 19.04 10.22 11.10
C ASN A 350 18.31 11.16 10.11
N CYS A 351 18.15 10.74 8.86
CA CYS A 351 17.37 11.41 7.83
C CYS A 351 16.67 10.34 7.00
N THR A 352 15.37 10.51 6.79
CA THR A 352 14.53 9.60 6.00
C THR A 352 14.02 10.34 4.77
N SER A 353 14.25 9.80 3.58
CA SER A 353 13.72 10.32 2.33
C SER A 353 12.57 9.46 1.83
N VAL A 354 11.56 10.09 1.24
CA VAL A 354 10.47 9.41 0.53
C VAL A 354 10.10 10.20 -0.71
N SER A 355 10.00 9.51 -1.84
CA SER A 355 9.72 10.17 -3.12
C SER A 355 8.92 9.33 -4.10
N GLY A 356 8.34 10.00 -5.10
CA GLY A 356 7.80 9.33 -6.27
C GLY A 356 6.46 8.63 -6.06
N PHE A 357 5.60 9.21 -5.23
CA PHE A 357 4.25 8.70 -4.96
C PHE A 357 3.17 9.65 -5.47
N LEU A 358 2.13 9.07 -6.07
CA LEU A 358 0.83 9.68 -6.24
C LEU A 358 -0.14 9.02 -5.26
N ALA A 359 -0.76 9.80 -4.37
CA ALA A 359 -1.78 9.28 -3.48
C ALA A 359 -3.09 10.05 -3.67
N PHE A 360 -4.17 9.36 -4.06
CA PHE A 360 -5.45 10.01 -4.28
C PHE A 360 -6.64 9.29 -3.67
N LYS A 361 -7.71 10.02 -3.37
CA LYS A 361 -8.94 9.44 -2.79
C LYS A 361 -8.67 8.47 -1.64
N ASN A 362 -7.73 8.83 -0.75
CA ASN A 362 -7.54 8.13 0.51
C ASN A 362 -8.39 8.80 1.59
N PHE A 363 -9.14 7.99 2.33
CA PHE A 363 -10.22 8.46 3.18
C PHE A 363 -9.75 9.30 4.38
N ASP A 364 -8.55 9.04 4.90
CA ASP A 364 -7.97 9.81 6.00
C ASP A 364 -6.77 10.65 5.53
N TYR A 365 -5.67 10.00 5.14
CA TYR A 365 -4.43 10.69 4.80
C TYR A 365 -3.89 10.23 3.44
N GLY A 366 -3.50 11.19 2.59
CA GLY A 366 -2.68 10.88 1.42
C GLY A 366 -1.31 10.36 1.83
N ALA A 367 -0.66 11.05 2.77
CA ALA A 367 0.57 10.61 3.43
C ALA A 367 0.51 10.88 4.94
N MET A 368 0.73 9.82 5.71
CA MET A 368 0.85 9.83 7.17
C MET A 368 2.27 9.43 7.53
N ILE A 369 3.08 10.41 7.95
CA ILE A 369 4.51 10.24 8.20
C ILE A 369 4.80 10.57 9.65
N GLN A 370 5.27 9.57 10.40
CA GLN A 370 5.83 9.75 11.74
C GLN A 370 7.17 9.04 11.86
N ILE A 371 8.22 9.83 11.86
CA ILE A 371 9.60 9.35 11.80
C ILE A 371 10.46 10.03 12.85
N GLU A 372 11.61 9.44 13.12
CA GLU A 372 12.61 10.02 14.00
C GLU A 372 13.57 10.94 13.22
N ASN A 373 13.94 12.07 13.82
CA ASN A 373 14.86 13.06 13.26
C ASN A 373 14.30 13.78 12.01
N SER A 374 15.03 13.87 10.89
CA SER A 374 14.60 14.69 9.74
C SER A 374 13.96 13.86 8.63
N VAL A 375 13.06 14.47 7.87
CA VAL A 375 12.44 13.85 6.69
C VAL A 375 12.52 14.76 5.47
N GLU A 376 12.81 14.16 4.33
CA GLU A 376 12.73 14.77 3.00
C GLU A 376 11.65 14.04 2.19
N ILE A 377 10.67 14.80 1.72
CA ILE A 377 9.51 14.33 0.99
C ILE A 377 9.58 14.99 -0.39
N GLU A 378 9.81 14.21 -1.44
CA GLU A 378 10.11 14.78 -2.75
C GLU A 378 9.23 14.18 -3.87
N ASN A 379 8.85 14.97 -4.85
CA ASN A 379 8.11 14.50 -6.03
C ASN A 379 6.83 13.72 -5.68
N ILE A 380 6.09 14.15 -4.66
CA ILE A 380 4.82 13.53 -4.26
C ILE A 380 3.65 14.35 -4.80
N THR A 381 2.62 13.66 -5.27
CA THR A 381 1.34 14.27 -5.69
C THR A 381 0.21 13.74 -4.81
N LEU A 382 -0.54 14.63 -4.16
CA LEU A 382 -1.61 14.27 -3.22
C LEU A 382 -2.92 14.89 -3.72
N VAL A 383 -3.92 14.08 -4.05
CA VAL A 383 -5.16 14.55 -4.71
C VAL A 383 -6.39 14.01 -4.00
N ASP A 384 -7.40 14.81 -3.72
CA ASP A 384 -8.67 14.33 -3.16
C ASP A 384 -8.51 13.48 -1.88
N ASN A 385 -7.54 13.76 -1.03
CA ASN A 385 -7.45 13.11 0.29
C ASN A 385 -8.14 13.99 1.32
N SER A 386 -8.76 13.40 2.36
CA SER A 386 -9.36 14.19 3.45
C SER A 386 -8.33 15.11 4.11
N VAL A 387 -7.15 14.55 4.40
CA VAL A 387 -5.92 15.27 4.70
C VAL A 387 -4.86 14.83 3.69
N GLY A 388 -4.23 15.76 2.98
CA GLY A 388 -3.11 15.43 2.09
C GLY A 388 -1.92 14.88 2.88
N LEU A 389 -1.35 15.68 3.78
CA LEU A 389 -0.14 15.34 4.52
C LEU A 389 -0.29 15.55 6.03
N LEU A 390 0.01 14.52 6.80
CA LEU A 390 0.37 14.61 8.22
C LEU A 390 1.86 14.27 8.36
N ALA A 391 2.67 15.22 8.81
CA ALA A 391 4.09 15.02 9.07
C ALA A 391 4.42 15.30 10.54
N VAL A 392 4.90 14.26 11.22
CA VAL A 392 5.34 14.29 12.61
C VAL A 392 6.79 13.82 12.68
N VAL A 393 7.61 14.61 13.34
CA VAL A 393 8.99 14.28 13.65
C VAL A 393 9.12 14.14 15.16
N TYR A 394 9.71 13.03 15.60
CA TYR A 394 10.12 12.88 17.00
C TYR A 394 11.64 12.75 17.15
N VAL A 395 12.15 13.11 18.33
CA VAL A 395 13.57 12.94 18.68
C VAL A 395 13.67 12.17 19.99
N SER A 396 14.21 10.95 19.94
CA SER A 396 14.41 10.13 21.14
C SER A 396 15.52 10.73 22.02
N SER A 397 15.26 10.84 23.33
CA SER A 397 16.20 11.42 24.30
C SER A 397 17.44 10.54 24.50
N ALA A 398 18.44 10.69 23.63
CA ALA A 398 19.81 10.21 23.84
C ALA A 398 20.83 11.17 23.20
N LEU A 399 20.79 12.46 23.59
CA LEU A 399 21.91 13.42 23.56
C LEU A 399 21.38 14.77 24.05
N GLN A 400 21.30 14.92 25.37
CA GLN A 400 20.85 16.12 26.09
C GLN A 400 21.78 17.34 25.92
N HIS A 401 22.68 17.34 24.93
CA HIS A 401 23.72 18.37 24.77
C HIS A 401 23.96 18.87 23.34
N SER A 402 23.18 18.45 22.34
CA SER A 402 23.22 19.08 21.01
C SER A 402 21.80 19.46 20.58
N ILE A 403 21.55 20.76 20.40
CA ILE A 403 20.33 21.25 19.73
C ILE A 403 20.36 20.71 18.29
N LYS A 404 19.72 19.56 18.05
CA LYS A 404 19.50 19.07 16.69
C LYS A 404 18.33 19.86 16.10
N ASN A 405 18.64 20.80 15.21
CA ASN A 405 17.61 21.44 14.38
C ASN A 405 17.11 20.40 13.37
N VAL A 406 16.01 19.74 13.71
CA VAL A 406 15.34 18.78 12.83
C VAL A 406 14.48 19.50 11.80
N GLN A 407 14.35 18.92 10.61
CA GLN A 407 13.60 19.52 9.52
C GLN A 407 12.64 18.54 8.85
N ILE A 408 11.53 19.08 8.37
CA ILE A 408 10.62 18.44 7.43
C ILE A 408 10.75 19.22 6.12
N VAL A 409 11.26 18.61 5.06
CA VAL A 409 11.38 19.25 3.75
C VAL A 409 10.38 18.61 2.80
N LEU A 410 9.47 19.40 2.23
CA LEU A 410 8.59 18.99 1.15
C LEU A 410 9.03 19.69 -0.13
N ARG A 411 9.51 18.93 -1.12
CA ARG A 411 10.09 19.46 -2.36
C ARG A 411 9.33 18.97 -3.60
N ASN A 412 9.23 19.82 -4.63
CA ASN A 412 8.77 19.44 -5.98
C ASN A 412 7.42 18.70 -5.99
N SER A 413 6.54 19.05 -5.07
CA SER A 413 5.33 18.28 -4.78
C SER A 413 4.06 19.06 -5.14
N VAL A 414 2.99 18.33 -5.43
CA VAL A 414 1.69 18.91 -5.81
C VAL A 414 0.62 18.43 -4.84
N ILE A 415 -0.20 19.36 -4.36
CA ILE A 415 -1.34 19.05 -3.50
C ILE A 415 -2.59 19.65 -4.16
N VAL A 416 -3.55 18.79 -4.48
CA VAL A 416 -4.84 19.17 -5.08
C VAL A 416 -5.93 18.79 -4.09
N ALA A 417 -6.72 19.78 -3.64
CA ALA A 417 -7.86 19.47 -2.78
C ALA A 417 -8.95 18.79 -3.60
N THR A 418 -9.51 19.48 -4.59
CA THR A 418 -10.63 19.01 -5.42
C THR A 418 -10.23 18.79 -6.88
N SER A 419 -10.13 17.54 -7.32
CA SER A 419 -9.91 17.22 -8.73
C SER A 419 -11.16 17.41 -9.58
N SER A 420 -10.98 17.39 -10.90
CA SER A 420 -12.08 17.46 -11.87
C SER A 420 -12.93 16.19 -11.95
N SER A 421 -12.46 15.08 -11.37
CA SER A 421 -13.19 13.81 -11.29
C SER A 421 -13.85 13.59 -9.93
N PHE A 422 -13.80 14.59 -9.05
CA PHE A 422 -14.44 14.53 -7.74
C PHE A 422 -15.95 14.78 -7.85
N ASP A 423 -16.76 13.83 -7.39
CA ASP A 423 -18.23 13.91 -7.39
C ASP A 423 -18.77 14.07 -5.96
N CYS A 424 -19.42 15.19 -5.68
CA CYS A 424 -19.88 15.51 -4.32
C CYS A 424 -20.96 14.58 -3.74
N ILE A 425 -21.64 13.80 -4.57
CA ILE A 425 -22.67 12.85 -4.14
C ILE A 425 -22.00 11.50 -3.91
N LEU A 426 -21.20 11.05 -4.87
CA LEU A 426 -20.62 9.71 -4.86
C LEU A 426 -19.38 9.63 -3.97
N ASP A 427 -18.55 10.68 -3.92
CA ASP A 427 -17.32 10.71 -3.12
C ASP A 427 -17.54 11.10 -1.65
N ARG A 428 -18.81 11.21 -1.20
CA ARG A 428 -19.15 11.40 0.23
C ARG A 428 -19.36 10.09 0.99
N MET A 429 -19.18 8.96 0.32
CA MET A 429 -19.32 7.66 0.97
C MET A 429 -18.26 7.44 2.05
N GLU A 430 -18.69 6.86 3.16
CA GLU A 430 -17.78 6.30 4.14
C GLU A 430 -17.45 4.86 3.73
N PRO A 431 -16.15 4.48 3.70
CA PRO A 431 -15.78 3.11 3.36
C PRO A 431 -16.30 2.12 4.40
N HIS A 432 -16.38 0.84 4.05
CA HIS A 432 -16.83 -0.24 4.92
C HIS A 432 -16.04 -0.30 6.24
N SER A 433 -14.75 0.05 6.20
CA SER A 433 -13.87 0.12 7.37
C SER A 433 -14.09 1.34 8.27
N ALA A 434 -14.97 2.28 7.88
CA ALA A 434 -15.24 3.55 8.56
C ALA A 434 -15.53 3.37 10.05
N ASN A 435 -16.51 2.52 10.38
CA ASN A 435 -16.97 2.31 11.75
C ASN A 435 -15.93 1.62 12.64
N LEU A 436 -15.22 0.62 12.08
CA LEU A 436 -14.26 -0.19 12.83
C LEU A 436 -12.97 0.56 13.19
N THR A 437 -12.65 1.66 12.50
CA THR A 437 -11.49 2.52 12.85
C THR A 437 -11.88 3.97 13.08
N SER A 438 -13.10 4.20 13.59
CA SER A 438 -13.62 5.53 13.92
C SER A 438 -12.75 6.29 14.95
N THR A 439 -12.07 5.56 15.84
CA THR A 439 -11.14 6.12 16.83
C THR A 439 -9.81 6.59 16.25
N ASP A 440 -9.48 6.19 15.02
CA ASP A 440 -8.20 6.45 14.36
C ASP A 440 -8.26 7.51 13.27
N ARG A 441 -9.44 8.12 13.06
CA ARG A 441 -9.73 9.02 11.94
C ARG A 441 -8.85 10.26 11.89
N ALA A 442 -8.66 10.77 10.68
CA ALA A 442 -8.11 12.10 10.48
C ALA A 442 -8.96 13.16 11.21
N PRO A 443 -8.33 14.22 11.75
CA PRO A 443 -9.08 15.28 12.40
C PRO A 443 -9.94 15.99 11.35
N PRO A 444 -11.23 16.24 11.63
CA PRO A 444 -12.12 16.86 10.66
C PRO A 444 -11.72 18.32 10.41
N ASN A 445 -11.93 18.79 9.18
CA ASN A 445 -11.84 20.21 8.88
C ASN A 445 -13.03 20.94 9.56
N PRO A 446 -12.80 21.93 10.46
CA PRO A 446 -13.87 22.67 11.12
C PRO A 446 -14.80 23.46 10.17
N LYS A 447 -14.36 23.69 8.93
CA LYS A 447 -15.15 24.33 7.87
C LYS A 447 -15.73 23.33 6.87
N GLY A 448 -15.63 22.03 7.13
CA GLY A 448 -15.93 21.00 6.13
C GLY A 448 -14.93 21.02 4.97
N GLY A 449 -15.03 20.06 4.05
CA GLY A 449 -14.06 19.92 2.95
C GLY A 449 -12.69 19.39 3.38
N ARG A 450 -11.71 19.49 2.48
CA ARG A 450 -10.40 18.82 2.59
C ARG A 450 -9.30 19.71 3.15
N VAL A 451 -8.24 19.08 3.63
CA VAL A 451 -7.03 19.74 4.15
C VAL A 451 -5.83 19.33 3.33
N GLY A 452 -5.01 20.28 2.88
CA GLY A 452 -3.78 19.98 2.16
C GLY A 452 -2.70 19.41 3.09
N ILE A 453 -2.33 20.17 4.11
CA ILE A 453 -1.31 19.81 5.10
C ILE A 453 -1.86 20.10 6.49
N LEU A 454 -1.80 19.13 7.39
CA LEU A 454 -1.91 19.40 8.83
C LEU A 454 -0.58 19.95 9.33
N TRP A 455 -0.67 20.98 10.16
CA TRP A 455 0.49 21.70 10.65
C TRP A 455 1.53 20.73 11.26
N PRO A 456 2.81 20.85 10.88
CA PRO A 456 3.85 19.91 11.28
C PRO A 456 4.04 19.88 12.81
N VAL A 457 4.35 18.70 13.32
CA VAL A 457 4.61 18.49 14.75
C VAL A 457 6.04 18.01 14.96
N PHE A 458 6.78 18.69 15.84
CA PHE A 458 8.10 18.29 16.30
C PHE A 458 8.06 18.02 17.80
N THR A 459 8.39 16.80 18.22
CA THR A 459 8.15 16.35 19.60
C THR A 459 9.26 15.45 20.15
N SER A 460 9.33 15.31 21.46
CA SER A 460 10.30 14.42 22.13
C SER A 460 9.78 13.00 22.33
N VAL A 461 8.50 12.72 22.02
CA VAL A 461 7.86 11.42 22.28
C VAL A 461 7.19 10.87 21.03
N GLN A 462 7.11 9.55 20.96
CA GLN A 462 6.36 8.88 19.92
C GLN A 462 4.86 8.91 20.22
N ASN A 463 4.05 8.91 19.17
CA ASN A 463 2.61 8.65 19.28
C ASN A 463 2.37 7.24 19.87
N GLN A 464 1.30 7.11 20.65
CA GLN A 464 0.92 5.89 21.38
C GLN A 464 -0.21 5.10 20.71
N TRP A 465 -0.34 5.12 19.39
CA TRP A 465 -1.32 4.28 18.68
C TRP A 465 -1.22 2.81 19.14
N PRO A 466 -2.35 2.11 19.41
CA PRO A 466 -3.74 2.51 19.14
C PRO A 466 -4.44 3.31 20.26
N ARG A 467 -3.73 3.72 21.32
CA ARG A 467 -4.34 4.48 22.42
C ARG A 467 -4.80 5.87 21.99
N ASP A 468 -4.03 6.50 21.12
CA ASP A 468 -4.32 7.82 20.56
C ASP A 468 -4.24 7.77 19.03
N PRO A 469 -5.15 8.45 18.32
CA PRO A 469 -5.11 8.52 16.86
C PRO A 469 -3.82 9.16 16.37
N TRP A 470 -3.49 8.94 15.09
CA TRP A 470 -2.21 9.31 14.50
C TRP A 470 -1.85 10.78 14.70
N HIS A 471 -2.79 11.71 14.49
CA HIS A 471 -2.55 13.14 14.65
C HIS A 471 -2.36 13.60 16.11
N LYS A 472 -2.70 12.75 17.10
CA LYS A 472 -2.68 13.11 18.52
C LYS A 472 -1.40 12.66 19.19
N ILE A 473 -0.70 13.61 19.82
CA ILE A 473 0.53 13.36 20.57
C ILE A 473 0.35 13.92 21.98
N ARG A 474 0.41 13.04 22.99
CA ARG A 474 0.28 13.42 24.40
C ARG A 474 1.64 13.51 25.09
N ASN A 475 1.75 14.44 26.04
CA ASN A 475 2.88 14.53 27.00
C ASN A 475 4.27 14.68 26.34
N GLY A 476 4.34 15.14 25.10
CA GLY A 476 5.60 15.43 24.41
C GLY A 476 6.07 16.85 24.66
N HIS A 477 7.37 17.03 24.91
CA HIS A 477 7.97 18.36 24.88
C HIS A 477 8.15 18.80 23.42
N SER A 478 7.88 20.08 23.14
CA SER A 478 8.12 20.66 21.81
C SER A 478 9.61 20.61 21.50
N VAL A 479 9.97 20.16 20.31
CA VAL A 479 11.36 20.16 19.81
C VAL A 479 11.50 21.26 18.78
N SER A 480 12.62 21.99 18.80
CA SER A 480 12.91 23.01 17.79
C SER A 480 13.03 22.34 16.42
N GLY A 481 12.21 22.79 15.48
CA GLY A 481 12.20 22.26 14.12
C GLY A 481 11.51 23.20 13.15
N ILE A 482 11.73 22.94 11.86
CA ILE A 482 11.20 23.77 10.77
C ILE A 482 10.69 22.91 9.64
N MET A 483 9.54 23.31 9.08
CA MET A 483 9.08 22.77 7.81
C MET A 483 9.47 23.70 6.66
N LYS A 484 10.04 23.15 5.59
CA LYS A 484 10.39 23.87 4.36
C LYS A 484 9.53 23.36 3.22
N LEU A 485 8.80 24.25 2.57
CA LEU A 485 8.08 23.99 1.33
C LEU A 485 8.92 24.56 0.18
N GLN A 486 9.41 23.70 -0.71
CA GLN A 486 10.28 24.09 -1.82
C GLN A 486 9.66 23.63 -3.12
N ASP A 487 9.30 24.58 -4.00
CA ASP A 487 8.70 24.25 -5.30
C ASP A 487 7.38 23.44 -5.17
N VAL A 488 6.63 23.67 -4.08
CA VAL A 488 5.35 23.00 -3.81
C VAL A 488 4.21 23.77 -4.47
N THR A 489 3.27 23.07 -5.10
CA THR A 489 2.10 23.67 -5.74
C THR A 489 0.81 23.19 -5.09
N PHE A 490 0.01 24.13 -4.59
CA PHE A 490 -1.36 23.90 -4.13
C PHE A 490 -2.33 24.33 -5.23
N SER A 491 -3.30 23.47 -5.57
CA SER A 491 -4.29 23.72 -6.63
C SER A 491 -5.69 23.29 -6.19
N SER A 492 -6.70 23.93 -6.76
CA SER A 492 -8.11 23.55 -6.61
C SER A 492 -8.61 23.46 -5.15
N PHE A 493 -8.11 24.37 -4.29
CA PHE A 493 -8.65 24.60 -2.94
C PHE A 493 -9.82 25.58 -3.02
N VAL A 494 -11.02 25.03 -3.08
CA VAL A 494 -12.25 25.77 -3.40
C VAL A 494 -13.33 25.54 -2.34
N LYS A 495 -14.54 26.04 -2.59
CA LYS A 495 -15.73 25.49 -1.95
C LYS A 495 -16.09 24.23 -2.72
N SER A 496 -15.97 23.07 -2.08
CA SER A 496 -16.11 21.78 -2.76
C SER A 496 -17.58 21.44 -3.00
N CYS A 497 -18.31 21.01 -1.97
CA CYS A 497 -19.63 20.41 -2.15
C CYS A 497 -20.79 21.24 -1.61
N TYR A 498 -20.65 21.77 -0.40
CA TYR A 498 -21.71 22.55 0.24
C TYR A 498 -21.39 24.04 0.24
N SER A 499 -22.42 24.87 0.44
CA SER A 499 -22.26 26.33 0.52
C SER A 499 -21.22 26.75 1.55
N ASP A 500 -21.02 25.95 2.59
CA ASP A 500 -20.14 26.25 3.72
C ASP A 500 -18.83 25.46 3.71
N ASP A 501 -18.73 24.38 2.93
CA ASP A 501 -17.50 23.58 2.80
C ASP A 501 -16.35 24.46 2.28
N LEU A 502 -15.18 24.32 2.90
CA LEU A 502 -14.00 25.10 2.53
C LEU A 502 -12.74 24.25 2.61
N ASP A 503 -12.16 23.94 1.45
CA ASP A 503 -10.87 23.27 1.40
C ASP A 503 -9.75 24.22 1.89
N ILE A 504 -8.85 23.74 2.75
CA ILE A 504 -7.80 24.55 3.39
C ILE A 504 -6.42 23.98 3.08
N CYS A 505 -5.51 24.80 2.57
CA CYS A 505 -4.15 24.37 2.22
C CYS A 505 -3.37 23.90 3.44
N ILE A 506 -3.32 24.72 4.50
CA ILE A 506 -2.58 24.41 5.72
C ILE A 506 -3.48 24.67 6.93
N LEU A 507 -3.76 23.62 7.69
CA LEU A 507 -4.63 23.66 8.86
C LEU A 507 -3.85 23.31 10.15
N PRO A 508 -3.93 24.13 11.22
CA PRO A 508 -3.44 23.76 12.55
C PRO A 508 -4.02 22.44 13.03
N ASN A 509 -3.17 21.58 13.60
CA ASN A 509 -3.65 20.38 14.26
C ASN A 509 -4.37 20.77 15.57
N PRO A 510 -5.68 20.53 15.72
CA PRO A 510 -6.47 21.01 16.86
C PRO A 510 -6.02 20.41 18.19
N GLU A 511 -5.41 19.23 18.17
CA GLU A 511 -4.93 18.53 19.36
C GLU A 511 -3.51 18.98 19.77
N SER A 512 -2.84 19.82 18.97
CA SER A 512 -1.53 20.38 19.30
C SER A 512 -1.71 21.65 20.15
N THR A 513 -1.71 21.51 21.47
CA THR A 513 -1.90 22.63 22.42
C THR A 513 -0.60 23.41 22.73
N GLY A 514 0.37 23.39 21.82
CA GLY A 514 1.74 23.85 22.07
C GLY A 514 2.20 25.00 21.16
N MET A 515 3.52 25.10 20.97
CA MET A 515 4.13 26.05 20.04
C MET A 515 3.83 25.67 18.60
N VAL A 516 3.50 26.68 17.79
CA VAL A 516 3.32 26.53 16.34
C VAL A 516 4.70 26.61 15.69
N HIS A 517 5.14 25.50 15.07
CA HIS A 517 6.45 25.43 14.43
C HIS A 517 6.48 26.24 13.12
N PRO A 518 7.59 26.93 12.79
CA PRO A 518 7.69 27.72 11.58
C PRO A 518 7.60 26.88 10.31
N ILE A 519 6.89 27.41 9.31
CA ILE A 519 6.87 26.91 7.93
C ILE A 519 7.51 27.99 7.05
N ILE A 520 8.58 27.67 6.35
CA ILE A 520 9.18 28.53 5.32
C ILE A 520 8.78 28.00 3.96
N ALA A 521 8.33 28.90 3.09
CA ALA A 521 7.95 28.57 1.73
C ALA A 521 8.87 29.28 0.72
N GLU A 522 9.45 28.52 -0.19
CA GLU A 522 10.34 28.97 -1.26
C GLU A 522 9.78 28.48 -2.60
N ARG A 523 9.56 29.38 -3.56
CA ARG A 523 8.94 29.07 -4.88
C ARG A 523 7.64 28.26 -4.79
N THR A 524 6.95 28.31 -3.65
CA THR A 524 5.67 27.65 -3.43
C THR A 524 4.56 28.45 -4.12
N ARG A 525 3.69 27.75 -4.84
CA ARG A 525 2.60 28.33 -5.63
C ARG A 525 1.25 27.90 -5.06
N MET A 526 0.32 28.85 -4.97
CA MET A 526 -1.07 28.61 -4.57
C MET A 526 -1.96 29.10 -5.73
N LEU A 527 -2.40 28.18 -6.59
CA LEU A 527 -3.08 28.48 -7.84
C LEU A 527 -4.56 28.83 -7.60
N LYS A 528 -4.99 30.00 -8.11
CA LYS A 528 -6.39 30.46 -8.23
C LYS A 528 -7.29 30.17 -7.00
N MET A 529 -6.81 30.49 -5.80
CA MET A 529 -7.59 30.30 -4.56
C MET A 529 -7.74 31.59 -3.75
N ARG A 530 -8.77 31.64 -2.89
CA ARG A 530 -9.05 32.78 -2.00
C ARG A 530 -8.15 32.72 -0.77
N ASP A 531 -7.89 33.85 -0.13
CA ASP A 531 -7.01 33.89 1.06
C ASP A 531 -7.50 33.00 2.20
N LYS A 532 -8.83 32.90 2.39
CA LYS A 532 -9.45 32.00 3.39
C LYS A 532 -9.19 30.50 3.15
N ASN A 533 -8.80 30.11 1.94
CA ASN A 533 -8.46 28.73 1.60
C ASN A 533 -6.97 28.43 1.87
N LYS A 534 -6.14 29.44 2.14
CA LYS A 534 -4.69 29.24 2.36
C LYS A 534 -4.42 28.75 3.78
N PHE A 535 -4.98 29.45 4.77
CA PHE A 535 -4.79 29.17 6.19
C PHE A 535 -6.09 29.39 6.95
N TYR A 536 -6.35 28.55 7.95
CA TYR A 536 -7.45 28.76 8.89
C TYR A 536 -6.96 28.53 10.32
N PHE A 537 -7.04 29.57 11.14
CA PHE A 537 -6.77 29.47 12.57
C PHE A 537 -8.11 29.57 13.30
N PRO A 538 -8.55 28.51 14.00
CA PRO A 538 -9.79 28.59 14.76
C PRO A 538 -9.70 29.72 15.79
N PRO A 539 -10.77 30.49 16.00
CA PRO A 539 -10.77 31.55 17.00
C PRO A 539 -10.50 30.95 18.39
N LEU A 540 -9.58 31.56 19.14
CA LEU A 540 -9.32 31.22 20.54
C LEU A 540 -10.65 31.19 21.27
N HIS A 541 -11.01 30.05 21.86
CA HIS A 541 -12.11 30.04 22.82
C HIS A 541 -11.74 31.03 23.94
N PRO A 542 -12.60 32.01 24.27
CA PRO A 542 -12.35 32.86 25.41
C PRO A 542 -12.22 31.95 26.62
N ARG A 543 -11.05 31.98 27.28
CA ARG A 543 -10.92 31.42 28.62
C ARG A 543 -11.92 32.17 29.48
N PHE A 544 -13.05 31.54 29.81
CA PHE A 544 -13.89 32.06 30.87
C PHE A 544 -13.01 32.13 32.13
N PRO A 545 -12.81 33.31 32.73
CA PRO A 545 -12.11 33.38 34.01
C PRO A 545 -12.92 32.53 34.98
N SER A 546 -12.25 31.56 35.60
CA SER A 546 -12.80 30.78 36.69
C SER A 546 -13.25 31.74 37.77
N THR A 547 -14.56 31.98 37.87
CA THR A 547 -15.16 32.62 39.03
C THR A 547 -15.10 31.64 40.19
N GLN A 548 -13.98 31.66 40.92
CA GLN A 548 -13.97 31.35 42.33
C GLN A 548 -13.47 32.59 43.06
N ASN A 549 -14.43 33.44 43.44
CA ASN A 549 -14.26 34.36 44.55
C ASN A 549 -14.09 33.51 45.81
N GLU A 550 -12.85 33.21 46.21
CA GLU A 550 -12.57 32.93 47.61
C GLU A 550 -12.34 34.28 48.30
N ILE A 551 -13.34 34.61 49.11
CA ILE A 551 -13.37 35.73 50.05
C ILE A 551 -12.24 35.48 51.06
N LEU A 552 -11.17 36.26 51.00
CA LEU A 552 -10.22 36.42 52.10
C LEU A 552 -10.95 37.14 53.23
N THR A 553 -11.40 36.37 54.23
CA THR A 553 -11.76 36.91 55.53
C THR A 553 -10.48 37.18 56.32
N ASP A 554 -10.15 38.46 56.47
CA ASP A 554 -9.25 38.93 57.52
C ASP A 554 -9.79 38.52 58.89
N SER A 555 -8.92 38.07 59.77
CA SER A 555 -9.15 38.00 61.21
C SER A 555 -7.89 38.46 61.93
N PRO A 556 -7.99 39.46 62.84
CA PRO A 556 -6.85 40.11 63.45
C PRO A 556 -6.38 39.32 64.68
N LEU A 557 -5.09 39.41 65.00
CA LEU A 557 -4.61 39.13 66.34
C LEU A 557 -3.40 40.03 66.66
N ASP A 558 -3.68 40.95 67.58
CA ASP A 558 -2.73 41.72 68.37
C ASP A 558 -1.81 40.79 69.19
N LEU A 559 -0.49 40.96 69.06
CA LEU A 559 0.50 41.28 70.13
C LEU A 559 1.93 41.19 69.59
#